data_AF-A0A966VX70-F1
#
_entry.id   AF-A0A966VX70-F1
#
_cell.length_a   1.000
_cell.length_b   1.000
_cell.length_c   1.000
_cell.angle_alpha   90.00
_cell.angle_beta   90.00
_cell.angle_gamma   90.00
#
_symmetry.space_group_name_H-M   'P 1'
#
loop_
_entity.id
_entity.type
_entity.pdbx_description
1 polymer ?
#
loop_
_entity_poly.entity_id
_entity_poly.type
_entity_poly.pdbx_seq_one_letter_code
_entity_poly.pdbx_strand_id
1 'polypeptide(L)'
;MPEVGQLHPEKEKDTRPRTIDFLVAFNQRLWKDIKYLIRLEPGVQTPEQTLTTLSGSCRDSACLLVQLFRHCGLAARFVSGYLIQLKPDVKSLDGPSGAEQDFTDLHAWCEVYLPGAGWIGLDPTSGLLAGEGHIPLAATPDPSSAAPISGGVDECKCEFKVDMKVTRIHESPRVTKPYTEEQWKEIERLGHAVDADLVKHDVRLTMGGEPTFVSIDDIDGAEWNIAALGPTKRPLADELIRRLQKRFAPGALLHYGQGKAYPGESLPRWAFACYWRKDGHPVWENPALIADEKTAYGHTTDHSARFIAALADRIQADPQWIMPGYEDPFYHLWKERRLPANVDPHKANLKDEEERARLAKVLERGLDRVVGHALPVQRAWRNCFPVWASGPWFLRAEKLFLFPGDSPMGFRLPLDSLPWVSESDYPYLNSLDPTAPRPPLPERAEFRQRYLQVSTPARKKAAALRRRGQTEEEARKAELLDDPTREPARGESAAWIIRTALCVEPRGGRLHVFMPPVATLEDYLELVAAVEDTAAQLNTPVVIEGYTPPHDPRLNVLKVTPDPGVIEVNMHPTATWDEMVKQTTTLYEEARQ
;
A
#
# COMPACT_ATOMS: atom_id res chain seq x y z
N MET A 1 19.29 52.23 -5.51
CA MET A 1 18.11 51.38 -5.74
C MET A 1 17.30 52.04 -6.85
N PRO A 2 17.26 51.38 -8.02
CA PRO A 2 16.24 50.36 -8.28
C PRO A 2 16.83 48.98 -8.59
N GLU A 3 15.96 47.98 -8.51
CA GLU A 3 16.19 46.55 -8.35
C GLU A 3 16.64 45.79 -9.60
N VAL A 4 17.34 44.70 -9.31
CA VAL A 4 18.01 43.76 -10.21
C VAL A 4 16.97 42.92 -10.96
N GLY A 5 16.60 43.39 -12.15
CA GLY A 5 16.01 42.56 -13.20
C GLY A 5 17.09 42.16 -14.21
N GLN A 6 17.99 41.25 -13.84
CA GLN A 6 18.85 40.59 -14.83
C GLN A 6 18.10 39.38 -15.38
N LEU A 7 17.54 39.58 -16.58
CA LEU A 7 17.27 38.54 -17.54
C LEU A 7 18.47 37.57 -17.56
N HIS A 8 18.28 36.35 -17.06
CA HIS A 8 19.22 35.27 -17.31
C HIS A 8 19.22 35.02 -18.82
N PRO A 9 20.33 35.26 -19.55
CA PRO A 9 20.43 34.69 -20.89
C PRO A 9 20.36 33.17 -20.71
N GLU A 10 19.50 32.53 -21.50
CA GLU A 10 19.46 31.07 -21.62
C GLU A 10 20.89 30.59 -21.85
N LYS A 11 21.52 30.04 -20.81
CA LYS A 11 22.82 29.38 -20.95
C LYS A 11 22.59 28.25 -21.94
N GLU A 12 23.18 28.36 -23.12
CA GLU A 12 23.43 27.21 -23.98
C GLU A 12 23.86 26.06 -23.06
N LYS A 13 23.11 24.95 -23.09
CA LYS A 13 23.43 23.78 -22.27
C LYS A 13 24.85 23.39 -22.62
N ASP A 14 25.78 23.62 -21.70
CA ASP A 14 27.16 23.18 -21.82
C ASP A 14 27.13 21.66 -22.04
N THR A 15 27.43 21.22 -23.26
CA THR A 15 27.38 19.81 -23.67
C THR A 15 28.61 19.05 -23.19
N ARG A 16 29.57 19.72 -22.54
CA ARG A 16 30.74 19.07 -21.96
C ARG A 16 30.32 18.23 -20.75
N PRO A 17 30.81 16.99 -20.63
CA PRO A 17 30.55 16.18 -19.45
C PRO A 17 31.07 16.91 -18.21
N ARG A 18 30.39 16.75 -17.07
CA ARG A 18 30.90 17.29 -15.80
C ARG A 18 32.27 16.67 -15.53
N THR A 19 33.17 17.44 -14.93
CA THR A 19 34.55 16.98 -14.65
C THR A 19 34.57 15.64 -13.93
N ILE A 20 33.69 15.44 -12.94
CA ILE A 20 33.63 14.17 -12.20
C ILE A 20 33.19 13.00 -13.09
N ASP A 21 32.23 13.20 -13.99
CA ASP A 21 31.75 12.15 -14.91
C ASP A 21 32.86 11.77 -15.89
N PHE A 22 33.65 12.74 -16.35
CA PHE A 22 34.84 12.50 -17.18
C PHE A 22 35.90 11.66 -16.44
N LEU A 23 36.23 12.02 -15.20
CA LEU A 23 37.22 11.28 -14.39
C LEU A 23 36.77 9.84 -14.12
N VAL A 24 35.51 9.65 -13.72
CA VAL A 24 34.92 8.34 -13.46
C VAL A 24 34.89 7.49 -14.73
N ALA A 25 34.49 8.06 -15.86
CA ALA A 25 34.46 7.35 -17.14
C ALA A 25 35.84 6.86 -17.57
N PHE A 26 36.88 7.69 -17.41
CA PHE A 26 38.27 7.29 -17.70
C PHE A 26 38.75 6.16 -16.77
N ASN A 27 38.48 6.28 -15.47
CA ASN A 27 38.85 5.26 -14.49
C ASN A 27 38.18 3.91 -14.78
N GLN A 28 36.87 3.92 -15.04
CA GLN A 28 36.11 2.73 -15.40
C GLN A 28 36.56 2.11 -16.72
N ARG A 29 36.99 2.94 -17.68
CA ARG A 29 37.52 2.45 -18.96
C ARG A 29 38.83 1.70 -18.75
N LEU A 30 39.78 2.24 -17.98
CA LEU A 30 41.02 1.52 -17.66
C LEU A 30 40.74 0.20 -16.95
N TRP A 31 39.82 0.21 -15.99
CA TRP A 31 39.41 -1.01 -15.28
C TRP A 31 38.86 -2.10 -16.22
N LYS A 32 38.08 -1.70 -17.25
CA LYS A 32 37.54 -2.63 -18.25
C LYS A 32 38.59 -3.09 -19.26
N ASP A 33 39.48 -2.19 -19.68
CA ASP A 33 40.40 -2.42 -20.80
C ASP A 33 41.72 -3.09 -20.35
N ILE A 34 42.12 -2.94 -19.08
CA ILE A 34 43.39 -3.47 -18.54
C ILE A 34 43.13 -4.64 -17.58
N LYS A 35 43.57 -5.84 -17.96
CA LYS A 35 43.44 -7.05 -17.14
C LYS A 35 44.35 -7.00 -15.91
N TYR A 36 43.75 -7.11 -14.72
CA TYR A 36 44.50 -7.18 -13.47
C TYR A 36 45.28 -8.50 -13.33
N LEU A 37 46.56 -8.41 -12.96
CA LEU A 37 47.44 -9.55 -12.66
C LEU A 37 48.33 -9.26 -11.45
N ILE A 38 48.60 -10.29 -10.64
CA ILE A 38 49.61 -10.22 -9.58
C ILE A 38 50.99 -10.34 -10.22
N ARG A 39 51.86 -9.36 -9.95
CA ARG A 39 53.21 -9.30 -10.52
C ARG A 39 54.27 -9.33 -9.43
N LEU A 40 55.21 -10.27 -9.57
CA LEU A 40 56.35 -10.43 -8.66
C LEU A 40 57.60 -9.70 -9.18
N GLU A 41 57.61 -9.27 -10.44
CA GLU A 41 58.76 -8.55 -10.99
C GLU A 41 58.94 -7.20 -10.29
N PRO A 42 60.17 -6.70 -10.12
CA PRO A 42 60.40 -5.39 -9.54
C PRO A 42 59.96 -4.26 -10.49
N GLY A 43 59.63 -3.11 -9.90
CA GLY A 43 59.33 -1.88 -10.63
C GLY A 43 57.91 -1.80 -11.19
N VAL A 44 57.62 -0.65 -11.80
CA VAL A 44 56.32 -0.32 -12.41
C VAL A 44 56.48 -0.38 -13.93
N GLN A 45 55.52 -0.98 -14.64
CA GLN A 45 55.48 -0.94 -16.10
C GLN A 45 55.37 0.51 -16.60
N THR A 46 55.96 0.76 -17.76
CA THR A 46 55.70 2.04 -18.44
C THR A 46 54.25 2.07 -18.95
N PRO A 47 53.66 3.27 -19.14
CA PRO A 47 52.34 3.39 -19.75
C PRO A 47 52.22 2.66 -21.09
N GLU A 48 53.24 2.72 -21.94
CA GLU A 48 53.27 2.06 -23.26
C GLU A 48 53.24 0.54 -23.12
N GLN A 49 53.98 0.00 -22.14
CA GLN A 49 53.97 -1.44 -21.85
C GLN A 49 52.59 -1.90 -21.36
N THR A 50 51.97 -1.13 -20.46
CA THR A 50 50.63 -1.43 -19.94
C THR A 50 49.59 -1.40 -21.06
N LEU A 51 49.65 -0.39 -21.94
CA LEU A 51 48.75 -0.26 -23.08
C LEU A 51 48.98 -1.33 -24.17
N THR A 52 50.23 -1.76 -24.36
CA THR A 52 50.56 -2.81 -25.35
C THR A 52 50.11 -4.19 -24.87
N THR A 53 50.34 -4.49 -23.60
CA THR A 53 50.02 -5.81 -23.01
C THR A 53 48.58 -5.92 -22.55
N LEU A 54 47.87 -4.79 -22.38
CA LEU A 54 46.52 -4.70 -21.82
C LEU A 54 46.39 -5.44 -20.48
N SER A 55 47.47 -5.44 -19.69
CA SER A 55 47.48 -6.10 -18.38
C SER A 55 48.49 -5.48 -17.44
N GLY A 56 48.23 -5.55 -16.14
CA GLY A 56 49.10 -4.95 -15.12
C GLY A 56 48.64 -5.21 -13.69
N SER A 57 49.50 -4.89 -12.74
CA SER A 57 49.20 -4.85 -11.31
C SER A 57 48.66 -3.46 -10.90
N CYS A 58 48.27 -3.29 -9.63
CA CYS A 58 47.71 -2.01 -9.15
C CYS A 58 48.61 -0.81 -9.39
N ARG A 59 49.92 -0.96 -9.17
CA ARG A 59 50.93 0.09 -9.44
C ARG A 59 51.06 0.44 -10.93
N ASP A 60 50.83 -0.52 -11.84
CA ASP A 60 50.96 -0.29 -13.28
C ASP A 60 49.77 0.53 -13.79
N SER A 61 48.55 0.10 -13.44
CA SER A 61 47.32 0.80 -13.79
C SER A 61 47.24 2.19 -13.16
N ALA A 62 47.67 2.35 -11.91
CA ALA A 62 47.75 3.65 -11.25
C ALA A 62 48.73 4.60 -11.93
N CYS A 63 49.93 4.11 -12.32
CA CYS A 63 50.90 4.90 -13.07
C CYS A 63 50.36 5.34 -14.43
N LEU A 64 49.72 4.42 -15.18
CA LEU A 64 49.07 4.75 -16.44
C LEU A 64 48.01 5.84 -16.28
N LEU A 65 47.12 5.71 -15.28
CA LEU A 65 46.07 6.70 -15.04
C LEU A 65 46.62 8.08 -14.67
N VAL A 66 47.68 8.14 -13.85
CA VAL A 66 48.39 9.39 -13.53
C VAL A 66 48.91 10.07 -14.79
N GLN A 67 49.56 9.32 -15.69
CA GLN A 67 50.11 9.90 -16.92
C GLN A 67 49.01 10.34 -17.88
N LEU A 68 47.92 9.58 -18.02
CA LEU A 68 46.78 9.97 -18.84
C LEU A 68 46.17 11.30 -18.37
N PHE A 69 45.93 11.46 -17.07
CA PHE A 69 45.42 12.73 -16.56
C PHE A 69 46.40 13.89 -16.73
N ARG A 70 47.71 13.66 -16.58
CA ARG A 70 48.73 14.67 -16.90
C ARG A 70 48.71 15.08 -18.37
N HIS A 71 48.52 14.13 -19.29
CA HIS A 71 48.34 14.42 -20.72
C HIS A 71 47.07 15.22 -21.01
N CYS A 72 46.02 15.08 -20.18
CA CYS A 72 44.83 15.91 -20.23
C CYS A 72 45.00 17.28 -19.54
N GLY A 73 46.21 17.63 -19.08
CA GLY A 73 46.49 18.89 -18.40
C GLY A 73 46.03 18.94 -16.93
N LEU A 74 45.70 17.79 -16.34
CA LEU A 74 45.30 17.68 -14.95
C LEU A 74 46.49 17.28 -14.07
N ALA A 75 46.65 17.97 -12.94
CA ALA A 75 47.65 17.60 -11.96
C ALA A 75 47.26 16.27 -11.30
N ALA A 76 48.05 15.22 -11.54
CA ALA A 76 47.83 13.89 -10.97
C ALA A 76 49.10 13.36 -10.29
N ARG A 77 48.93 12.58 -9.22
CA ARG A 77 50.01 11.98 -8.44
C ARG A 77 49.73 10.50 -8.16
N PHE A 78 50.81 9.74 -8.04
CA PHE A 78 50.78 8.33 -7.68
C PHE A 78 50.68 8.20 -6.16
N VAL A 79 49.79 7.35 -5.68
CA VAL A 79 49.60 7.10 -4.25
C VAL A 79 49.80 5.63 -3.96
N SER A 80 50.57 5.33 -2.92
CA SER A 80 50.83 4.00 -2.39
C SER A 80 50.37 3.97 -0.94
N GLY A 81 49.70 2.91 -0.52
CA GLY A 81 49.14 2.82 0.82
C GLY A 81 48.51 1.47 1.09
N TYR A 82 47.58 1.44 2.03
CA TYR A 82 46.83 0.24 2.37
C TYR A 82 45.44 0.29 1.77
N LEU A 83 44.97 -0.84 1.25
CA LEU A 83 43.57 -1.07 0.93
C LEU A 83 43.00 -2.00 1.99
N ILE A 84 42.10 -1.47 2.82
CA ILE A 84 41.30 -2.24 3.77
C ILE A 84 39.92 -2.44 3.16
N GLN A 85 39.53 -3.68 2.95
CA GLN A 85 38.16 -4.03 2.58
C GLN A 85 37.55 -4.87 3.69
N LEU A 86 36.53 -4.30 4.33
CA LEU A 86 35.74 -5.00 5.32
C LEU A 86 34.66 -5.82 4.62
N LYS A 87 34.39 -7.01 5.16
CA LYS A 87 33.24 -7.81 4.75
C LYS A 87 31.96 -7.00 4.99
N PRO A 88 31.14 -6.76 3.95
CA PRO A 88 29.88 -6.04 4.11
C PRO A 88 28.89 -6.88 4.93
N ASP A 89 28.04 -6.18 5.71
CA ASP A 89 27.07 -6.83 6.61
C ASP A 89 25.95 -7.56 5.83
N VAL A 90 25.59 -7.03 4.65
CA VAL A 90 24.60 -7.60 3.73
C VAL A 90 25.25 -7.77 2.36
N LYS A 91 25.00 -8.91 1.69
CA LYS A 91 25.44 -9.09 0.30
C LYS A 91 24.68 -8.12 -0.60
N SER A 92 25.40 -7.43 -1.48
CA SER A 92 24.78 -6.59 -2.50
C SER A 92 23.86 -7.44 -3.39
N LEU A 93 22.66 -6.93 -3.66
CA LEU A 93 21.67 -7.58 -4.53
C LEU A 93 22.04 -7.38 -6.01
N ASP A 94 22.39 -6.15 -6.40
CA ASP A 94 22.65 -5.76 -7.80
C ASP A 94 24.07 -5.22 -8.05
N GLY A 95 24.97 -5.30 -7.07
CA GLY A 95 26.36 -4.86 -7.17
C GLY A 95 27.38 -5.99 -7.00
N PRO A 96 28.67 -5.73 -7.29
CA PRO A 96 29.73 -6.70 -7.04
C PRO A 96 29.71 -7.13 -5.57
N SER A 97 29.79 -8.43 -5.33
CA SER A 97 29.96 -8.98 -3.99
C SER A 97 31.23 -8.38 -3.38
N GLY A 98 31.10 -7.62 -2.30
CA GLY A 98 32.25 -7.13 -1.54
C GLY A 98 33.09 -8.29 -0.99
N ALA A 99 34.16 -7.96 -0.25
CA ALA A 99 35.09 -8.95 0.28
C ALA A 99 34.39 -10.05 1.11
N GLU A 100 34.76 -11.31 0.94
CA GLU A 100 34.17 -12.43 1.69
C GLU A 100 34.59 -12.46 3.18
N GLN A 101 35.76 -11.90 3.45
CA GLN A 101 36.37 -11.71 4.76
C GLN A 101 37.04 -10.34 4.82
N ASP A 102 37.24 -9.81 6.03
CA ASP A 102 38.06 -8.62 6.20
C ASP A 102 39.48 -8.91 5.70
N PHE A 103 39.98 -8.10 4.78
CA PHE A 103 41.36 -8.20 4.33
C PHE A 103 42.01 -6.83 4.20
N THR A 104 43.33 -6.85 4.25
CA THR A 104 44.18 -5.69 4.05
C THR A 104 45.33 -6.09 3.14
N ASP A 105 45.69 -5.23 2.20
CA ASP A 105 46.87 -5.40 1.36
C ASP A 105 47.51 -4.04 1.04
N LEU A 106 48.76 -4.05 0.58
CA LEU A 106 49.38 -2.89 -0.03
C LEU A 106 48.74 -2.62 -1.39
N HIS A 107 48.42 -1.37 -1.64
CA HIS A 107 47.72 -0.97 -2.84
C HIS A 107 48.23 0.37 -3.38
N ALA A 108 47.98 0.59 -4.67
CA ALA A 108 48.34 1.83 -5.33
C ALA A 108 47.19 2.35 -6.20
N TRP A 109 47.02 3.67 -6.20
CA TRP A 109 45.97 4.37 -6.94
C TRP A 109 46.44 5.73 -7.45
N CYS A 110 45.61 6.39 -8.25
CA CYS A 110 45.85 7.72 -8.78
C CYS A 110 45.08 8.76 -7.96
N GLU A 111 45.70 9.90 -7.65
CA GLU A 111 44.97 11.08 -7.18
C GLU A 111 45.07 12.22 -8.18
N VAL A 112 43.97 12.89 -8.45
CA VAL A 112 43.89 14.06 -9.34
C VAL A 112 43.46 15.30 -8.56
N TYR A 113 44.16 16.42 -8.72
CA TYR A 113 43.85 17.66 -8.02
C TYR A 113 42.80 18.46 -8.79
N LEU A 114 41.69 18.77 -8.12
CA LEU A 114 40.64 19.64 -8.62
C LEU A 114 40.56 20.90 -7.73
N PRO A 115 40.61 22.11 -8.31
CA PRO A 115 40.44 23.34 -7.55
C PRO A 115 39.14 23.33 -6.74
N GLY A 116 39.26 23.59 -5.42
CA GLY A 116 38.14 23.59 -4.48
C GLY A 116 37.81 22.22 -3.86
N ALA A 117 37.94 21.12 -4.61
CA ALA A 117 37.67 19.77 -4.09
C ALA A 117 38.93 19.07 -3.52
N GLY A 118 40.13 19.56 -3.88
CA GLY A 118 41.39 18.97 -3.44
C GLY A 118 41.80 17.76 -4.28
N TRP A 119 42.54 16.83 -3.67
CA TRP A 119 42.99 15.60 -4.32
C TRP A 119 41.88 14.54 -4.26
N ILE A 120 41.42 14.09 -5.43
CA ILE A 120 40.40 13.05 -5.58
C ILE A 120 41.09 11.75 -5.96
N GLY A 121 40.91 10.70 -5.16
CA GLY A 121 41.46 9.38 -5.43
C GLY A 121 40.61 8.55 -6.37
N LEU A 122 41.25 7.89 -7.34
CA LEU A 122 40.66 6.99 -8.33
C LEU A 122 41.47 5.69 -8.37
N ASP A 123 40.77 4.58 -8.20
CA ASP A 123 41.35 3.25 -8.24
C ASP A 123 41.06 2.58 -9.58
N PRO A 124 42.04 2.52 -10.51
CA PRO A 124 41.84 1.93 -11.83
C PRO A 124 41.77 0.40 -11.80
N THR A 125 41.99 -0.25 -10.66
CA THR A 125 41.86 -1.71 -10.53
C THR A 125 40.45 -2.15 -10.17
N SER A 126 39.65 -1.25 -9.59
CA SER A 126 38.23 -1.49 -9.29
C SER A 126 37.30 -0.65 -10.17
N GLY A 127 37.81 0.40 -10.82
CA GLY A 127 37.00 1.36 -11.57
C GLY A 127 36.21 2.31 -10.66
N LEU A 128 36.46 2.28 -9.36
CA LEU A 128 35.78 3.08 -8.35
C LEU A 128 36.66 4.25 -7.87
N LEU A 129 36.04 5.21 -7.19
CA LEU A 129 36.78 6.22 -6.43
C LEU A 129 37.45 5.56 -5.22
N ALA A 130 38.58 6.13 -4.80
CA ALA A 130 39.21 5.74 -3.53
C ALA A 130 38.26 6.10 -2.38
N GLY A 131 37.96 5.12 -1.53
CA GLY A 131 37.04 5.25 -0.40
C GLY A 131 37.77 5.27 0.94
N GLU A 132 37.01 5.10 2.01
CA GLU A 132 37.50 5.03 3.40
C GLU A 132 38.51 3.89 3.65
N GLY A 133 38.48 2.84 2.82
CA GLY A 133 39.42 1.73 2.87
C GLY A 133 40.79 2.05 2.29
N HIS A 134 40.94 3.11 1.50
CA HIS A 134 42.20 3.51 0.87
C HIS A 134 42.96 4.46 1.80
N ILE A 135 43.90 3.92 2.58
CA ILE A 135 44.70 4.69 3.55
C ILE A 135 46.03 5.08 2.89
N PRO A 136 46.21 6.35 2.47
CA PRO A 136 47.44 6.78 1.81
C PRO A 136 48.63 6.75 2.77
N LEU A 137 49.71 6.10 2.35
CA LEU A 137 50.98 6.08 3.09
C LEU A 137 52.00 7.04 2.45
N ALA A 138 52.08 7.05 1.11
CA ALA A 138 52.95 7.92 0.34
C ALA A 138 52.23 8.43 -0.92
N ALA A 139 52.37 9.73 -1.22
CA ALA A 139 51.84 10.35 -2.43
C ALA A 139 52.97 11.12 -3.14
N THR A 140 53.25 10.76 -4.39
CA THR A 140 54.46 11.17 -5.11
C THR A 140 54.15 11.45 -6.60
N PRO A 141 54.87 12.38 -7.24
CA PRO A 141 54.78 12.53 -8.69
C PRO A 141 55.41 11.35 -9.46
N ASP A 142 56.37 10.63 -8.87
CA ASP A 142 57.08 9.50 -9.46
C ASP A 142 56.89 8.22 -8.62
N PRO A 143 56.38 7.11 -9.19
CA PRO A 143 56.13 5.88 -8.45
C PRO A 143 57.36 5.32 -7.71
N SER A 144 58.58 5.52 -8.23
CA SER A 144 59.81 5.03 -7.61
C SER A 144 60.07 5.66 -6.23
N SER A 145 59.61 6.89 -5.99
CA SER A 145 59.74 7.55 -4.69
C SER A 145 58.76 7.04 -3.64
N ALA A 146 57.78 6.22 -4.03
CA ALA A 146 56.88 5.50 -3.11
C ALA A 146 57.31 4.05 -2.85
N ALA A 147 58.50 3.65 -3.33
CA ALA A 147 59.03 2.33 -3.04
C ALA A 147 59.24 2.16 -1.52
N PRO A 148 58.73 1.08 -0.90
CA PRO A 148 58.85 0.87 0.54
C PRO A 148 60.29 0.67 0.99
N ILE A 149 61.16 0.20 0.09
CA ILE A 149 62.60 0.03 0.29
C ILE A 149 63.30 0.60 -0.94
N SER A 150 64.29 1.46 -0.74
CA SER A 150 65.15 2.01 -1.80
C SER A 150 66.62 1.99 -1.35
N GLY A 151 67.55 1.82 -2.30
CA GLY A 151 68.98 1.73 -2.02
C GLY A 151 69.73 0.90 -3.05
N GLY A 152 71.05 0.79 -2.88
CA GLY A 152 71.90 -0.14 -3.63
C GLY A 152 72.37 -1.28 -2.73
N VAL A 153 72.43 -2.49 -3.28
CA VAL A 153 73.01 -3.67 -2.60
C VAL A 153 73.96 -4.37 -3.56
N ASP A 154 75.06 -4.91 -3.03
CA ASP A 154 75.87 -5.90 -3.75
C ASP A 154 75.08 -7.21 -3.91
N GLU A 155 75.58 -8.16 -4.70
CA GLU A 155 74.92 -9.44 -4.94
C GLU A 155 74.62 -10.17 -3.60
N CYS A 156 73.34 -10.27 -3.24
CA CYS A 156 72.90 -10.89 -2.01
C CYS A 156 71.72 -11.83 -2.25
N LYS A 157 71.66 -12.92 -1.48
CA LYS A 157 70.47 -13.79 -1.41
C LYS A 157 69.62 -13.29 -0.24
N CYS A 158 68.46 -12.73 -0.55
CA CYS A 158 67.51 -12.25 0.44
C CYS A 158 66.22 -13.09 0.39
N GLU A 159 65.66 -13.37 1.57
CA GLU A 159 64.29 -13.86 1.72
C GLU A 159 63.43 -12.72 2.26
N PHE A 160 62.36 -12.37 1.54
CA PHE A 160 61.40 -11.35 1.96
C PHE A 160 60.16 -12.01 2.54
N LYS A 161 59.70 -11.52 3.69
CA LYS A 161 58.42 -11.88 4.29
C LYS A 161 57.61 -10.61 4.56
N VAL A 162 56.36 -10.61 4.12
CA VAL A 162 55.37 -9.55 4.38
C VAL A 162 54.20 -10.16 5.12
N ASP A 163 53.73 -9.51 6.18
CA ASP A 163 52.55 -9.90 6.97
C ASP A 163 51.70 -8.65 7.22
N MET A 164 50.38 -8.76 6.98
CA MET A 164 49.43 -7.68 7.20
C MET A 164 48.16 -8.25 7.84
N LYS A 165 47.65 -7.57 8.86
CA LYS A 165 46.45 -7.99 9.61
C LYS A 165 45.57 -6.79 9.93
N VAL A 166 44.26 -6.98 9.78
CA VAL A 166 43.22 -6.04 10.22
C VAL A 166 42.39 -6.70 11.33
N THR A 167 41.94 -5.91 12.31
CA THR A 167 41.10 -6.41 13.42
C THR A 167 40.13 -5.33 13.86
N ARG A 168 38.85 -5.69 14.01
CA ARG A 168 37.80 -4.79 14.50
C ARG A 168 37.88 -4.70 16.03
N ILE A 169 37.99 -3.49 16.60
CA ILE A 169 38.13 -3.27 18.05
C ILE A 169 36.77 -3.01 18.72
N HIS A 170 35.83 -2.38 18.03
CA HIS A 170 34.49 -2.08 18.51
C HIS A 170 33.51 -2.10 17.34
N GLU A 171 32.47 -2.93 17.41
CA GLU A 171 31.38 -2.98 16.43
C GLU A 171 30.09 -2.73 17.19
N SER A 172 29.60 -1.49 17.16
CA SER A 172 28.28 -1.15 17.72
C SER A 172 27.22 -2.03 17.05
N PRO A 173 26.18 -2.52 17.76
CA PRO A 173 25.08 -3.25 17.15
C PRO A 173 24.49 -2.41 16.00
N ARG A 174 24.68 -2.88 14.78
CA ARG A 174 24.16 -2.21 13.58
C ARG A 174 22.79 -2.78 13.29
N VAL A 175 21.83 -1.91 12.98
CA VAL A 175 20.45 -2.28 12.60
C VAL A 175 20.40 -3.15 11.32
N THR A 176 21.55 -3.31 10.64
CA THR A 176 21.74 -4.13 9.44
C THR A 176 22.00 -5.61 9.73
N LYS A 177 22.27 -6.00 10.98
CA LYS A 177 22.39 -7.41 11.39
C LYS A 177 21.22 -7.80 12.29
N PRO A 178 20.65 -9.01 12.14
CA PRO A 178 19.70 -9.53 13.10
C PRO A 178 20.33 -9.61 14.50
N TYR A 179 19.50 -9.62 15.54
CA TYR A 179 19.95 -10.02 16.87
C TYR A 179 20.62 -11.40 16.81
N THR A 180 21.67 -11.58 17.62
CA THR A 180 22.25 -12.92 17.82
C THR A 180 21.21 -13.84 18.45
N GLU A 181 21.36 -15.15 18.26
CA GLU A 181 20.48 -16.16 18.87
C GLU A 181 20.43 -16.03 20.40
N GLU A 182 21.55 -15.72 21.03
CA GLU A 182 21.62 -15.46 22.47
C GLU A 182 20.80 -14.22 22.87
N GLN A 183 20.96 -13.11 22.16
CA GLN A 183 20.18 -11.88 22.40
C GLN A 183 18.69 -12.12 22.19
N TRP A 184 18.30 -12.85 21.15
CA TRP A 184 16.90 -13.17 20.88
C TRP A 184 16.30 -13.99 22.03
N LYS A 185 17.01 -15.03 22.51
CA LYS A 185 16.58 -15.84 23.66
C LYS A 185 16.46 -15.03 24.96
N GLU A 186 17.29 -14.00 25.15
CA GLU A 186 17.16 -13.09 26.28
C GLU A 186 15.90 -12.22 26.19
N ILE A 187 15.59 -11.71 25.00
CA ILE A 187 14.36 -10.96 24.73
C ILE A 187 13.12 -11.84 24.96
N GLU A 188 13.12 -13.08 24.44
CA GLU A 188 12.01 -14.03 24.66
C GLU A 188 11.78 -14.31 26.14
N ARG A 189 12.87 -14.53 26.90
CA ARG A 189 12.79 -14.78 28.34
C ARG A 189 12.22 -13.59 29.10
N LEU A 190 12.59 -12.38 28.72
CA LEU A 190 12.05 -11.16 29.32
C LEU A 190 10.55 -11.01 29.00
N GLY A 191 10.16 -11.27 27.74
CA GLY A 191 8.76 -11.25 27.32
C GLY A 191 7.88 -12.18 28.17
N HIS A 192 8.31 -13.43 28.36
CA HIS A 192 7.60 -14.39 29.22
C HIS A 192 7.55 -13.98 30.69
N ALA A 193 8.61 -13.35 31.20
CA ALA A 193 8.62 -12.84 32.57
C ALA A 193 7.61 -11.69 32.76
N VAL A 194 7.53 -10.77 31.80
CA VAL A 194 6.56 -9.66 31.81
C VAL A 194 5.13 -10.20 31.73
N ASP A 195 4.84 -11.15 30.85
CA ASP A 195 3.52 -11.78 30.77
C ASP A 195 3.11 -12.43 32.10
N ALA A 196 4.04 -13.15 32.76
CA ALA A 196 3.78 -13.76 34.07
C ALA A 196 3.45 -12.72 35.15
N ASP A 197 4.16 -11.58 35.14
CA ASP A 197 3.90 -10.47 36.06
C ASP A 197 2.55 -9.78 35.77
N LEU A 198 2.21 -9.57 34.49
CA LEU A 198 0.91 -8.99 34.09
C LEU A 198 -0.26 -9.85 34.58
N VAL A 199 -0.18 -11.17 34.40
CA VAL A 199 -1.18 -12.12 34.89
C VAL A 199 -1.27 -12.08 36.42
N LYS A 200 -0.12 -12.10 37.11
CA LYS A 200 -0.05 -12.06 38.58
C LYS A 200 -0.69 -10.80 39.16
N HIS A 201 -0.55 -9.67 38.48
CA HIS A 201 -1.06 -8.38 38.93
C HIS A 201 -2.42 -8.00 38.34
N ASP A 202 -3.08 -8.93 37.63
CA ASP A 202 -4.39 -8.74 37.02
C ASP A 202 -4.43 -7.56 36.01
N VAL A 203 -3.33 -7.33 35.31
CA VAL A 203 -3.18 -6.27 34.31
C VAL A 203 -3.42 -6.86 32.92
N ARG A 204 -4.35 -6.26 32.17
CA ARG A 204 -4.65 -6.64 30.78
C ARG A 204 -3.87 -5.70 29.88
N LEU A 205 -2.86 -6.22 29.20
CA LEU A 205 -2.10 -5.50 28.18
C LEU A 205 -2.57 -5.98 26.81
N THR A 206 -2.80 -5.03 25.93
CA THR A 206 -3.15 -5.28 24.53
C THR A 206 -2.02 -4.70 23.68
N MET A 207 -1.35 -5.54 22.91
CA MET A 207 -0.19 -5.15 22.09
C MET A 207 -0.56 -5.23 20.60
N GLY A 208 -0.12 -4.25 19.83
CA GLY A 208 -0.34 -4.19 18.39
C GLY A 208 0.80 -3.45 17.71
N GLY A 209 0.86 -3.57 16.38
CA GLY A 209 1.86 -2.91 15.57
C GLY A 209 1.30 -2.44 14.23
N GLU A 210 1.94 -1.42 13.69
CA GLU A 210 1.70 -0.85 12.36
C GLU A 210 2.97 -0.97 11.50
N PRO A 211 3.51 -2.18 11.28
CA PRO A 211 4.69 -2.37 10.45
C PRO A 211 4.45 -1.89 9.02
N THR A 212 5.48 -1.29 8.45
CA THR A 212 5.48 -0.68 7.13
C THR A 212 6.48 -1.37 6.21
N PHE A 213 6.09 -1.62 4.96
CA PHE A 213 6.88 -2.35 3.98
C PHE A 213 7.11 -1.53 2.71
N VAL A 214 8.29 -1.70 2.12
CA VAL A 214 8.66 -1.18 0.80
C VAL A 214 8.89 -2.35 -0.16
N SER A 215 8.65 -2.14 -1.45
CA SER A 215 8.95 -3.18 -2.46
C SER A 215 10.45 -3.43 -2.53
N ILE A 216 10.86 -4.69 -2.55
CA ILE A 216 12.25 -5.09 -2.80
C ILE A 216 12.65 -4.92 -4.27
N ASP A 217 11.68 -4.97 -5.19
CA ASP A 217 11.91 -4.94 -6.63
C ASP A 217 12.10 -3.51 -7.18
N ASP A 218 11.61 -2.49 -6.47
CA ASP A 218 11.68 -1.08 -6.89
C ASP A 218 11.80 -0.13 -5.70
N ILE A 219 12.87 -0.29 -4.90
CA ILE A 219 13.06 0.50 -3.67
C ILE A 219 13.17 2.01 -3.96
N ASP A 220 13.72 2.39 -5.11
CA ASP A 220 13.92 3.80 -5.53
C ASP A 220 12.70 4.39 -6.25
N GLY A 221 11.65 3.58 -6.49
CA GLY A 221 10.42 4.01 -7.14
C GLY A 221 9.74 5.15 -6.37
N ALA A 222 9.10 6.07 -7.10
CA ALA A 222 8.40 7.20 -6.47
C ALA A 222 7.31 6.74 -5.50
N GLU A 223 6.61 5.64 -5.79
CA GLU A 223 5.60 5.05 -4.90
C GLU A 223 6.21 4.51 -3.59
N TRP A 224 7.49 4.15 -3.58
CA TRP A 224 8.20 3.58 -2.42
C TRP A 224 9.07 4.58 -1.67
N ASN A 225 9.08 5.84 -2.13
CA ASN A 225 9.80 6.94 -1.47
C ASN A 225 8.90 8.07 -1.01
N ILE A 226 8.02 8.57 -1.89
CA ILE A 226 7.28 9.82 -1.64
C ILE A 226 5.78 9.73 -1.93
N ALA A 227 5.37 8.93 -2.91
CA ALA A 227 3.98 8.86 -3.33
C ALA A 227 3.21 7.85 -2.47
N ALA A 228 1.97 8.22 -2.10
CA ALA A 228 1.10 7.33 -1.34
C ALA A 228 0.56 6.19 -2.21
N LEU A 229 0.19 6.52 -3.44
CA LEU A 229 -0.33 5.58 -4.43
C LEU A 229 0.71 5.35 -5.52
N GLY A 230 0.52 4.25 -6.24
CA GLY A 230 1.30 3.92 -7.41
C GLY A 230 0.75 2.67 -8.08
N PRO A 231 1.30 2.31 -9.24
CA PRO A 231 0.78 1.22 -10.07
C PRO A 231 0.93 -0.15 -9.41
N THR A 232 1.91 -0.36 -8.52
CA THR A 232 2.20 -1.69 -7.97
C THR A 232 1.66 -1.89 -6.55
N LYS A 233 1.56 -0.81 -5.75
CA LYS A 233 1.10 -0.91 -4.34
C LYS A 233 -0.23 -1.62 -4.16
N ARG A 234 -1.23 -1.31 -4.99
CA ARG A 234 -2.58 -1.87 -4.84
C ARG A 234 -2.61 -3.39 -5.13
N PRO A 235 -2.06 -3.88 -6.27
CA PRO A 235 -1.89 -5.32 -6.49
C PRO A 235 -1.09 -6.05 -5.40
N LEU A 236 0.03 -5.46 -4.94
CA LEU A 236 0.87 -6.07 -3.89
C LEU A 236 0.14 -6.14 -2.55
N ALA A 237 -0.62 -5.10 -2.20
CA ALA A 237 -1.44 -5.09 -1.00
C ALA A 237 -2.59 -6.11 -1.03
N ASP A 238 -3.23 -6.32 -2.19
CA ASP A 238 -4.27 -7.35 -2.36
C ASP A 238 -3.67 -8.76 -2.19
N GLU A 239 -2.47 -8.98 -2.72
CA GLU A 239 -1.76 -10.24 -2.56
C GLU A 239 -1.36 -10.48 -1.09
N LEU A 240 -0.76 -9.47 -0.45
CA LEU A 240 -0.37 -9.52 0.95
C LEU A 240 -1.58 -9.79 1.85
N ILE A 241 -2.68 -9.04 1.69
CA ILE A 241 -3.85 -9.22 2.57
C ILE A 241 -4.49 -10.61 2.40
N ARG A 242 -4.50 -11.18 1.19
CA ARG A 242 -4.98 -12.55 0.95
C ARG A 242 -4.06 -13.61 1.59
N ARG A 243 -2.75 -13.40 1.58
CA ARG A 243 -1.80 -14.27 2.29
C ARG A 243 -2.01 -14.21 3.81
N LEU A 244 -2.13 -12.99 4.36
CA LEU A 244 -2.41 -12.77 5.77
C LEU A 244 -3.77 -13.34 6.20
N GLN A 245 -4.80 -13.22 5.35
CA GLN A 245 -6.11 -13.85 5.55
C GLN A 245 -5.96 -15.36 5.74
N LYS A 246 -5.22 -16.04 4.84
CA LYS A 246 -5.01 -17.51 4.93
C LYS A 246 -4.27 -17.92 6.21
N ARG A 247 -3.36 -17.09 6.71
CA ARG A 247 -2.55 -17.40 7.90
C ARG A 247 -3.26 -17.11 9.21
N PHE A 248 -3.91 -15.96 9.31
CA PHE A 248 -4.47 -15.48 10.58
C PHE A 248 -5.97 -15.66 10.70
N ALA A 249 -6.69 -15.61 9.59
CA ALA A 249 -8.14 -15.51 9.61
C ALA A 249 -8.82 -16.29 8.45
N PRO A 250 -8.66 -17.62 8.39
CA PRO A 250 -9.42 -18.43 7.44
C PRO A 250 -10.93 -18.18 7.59
N GLY A 251 -11.60 -17.85 6.49
CA GLY A 251 -13.03 -17.51 6.49
C GLY A 251 -13.34 -16.06 6.89
N ALA A 252 -12.35 -15.18 6.93
CA ALA A 252 -12.58 -13.74 7.09
C ALA A 252 -13.23 -13.12 5.85
N LEU A 253 -14.03 -12.07 6.06
CA LEU A 253 -14.50 -11.18 5.00
C LEU A 253 -13.35 -10.27 4.55
N LEU A 254 -13.06 -10.26 3.25
CA LEU A 254 -12.25 -9.22 2.61
C LEU A 254 -13.13 -8.05 2.20
N HIS A 255 -12.78 -6.87 2.69
CA HIS A 255 -13.49 -5.62 2.43
C HIS A 255 -12.54 -4.59 1.80
N TYR A 256 -12.96 -3.99 0.69
CA TYR A 256 -12.20 -3.06 -0.12
C TYR A 256 -12.76 -1.64 0.08
N GLY A 257 -12.29 -0.93 1.09
CA GLY A 257 -12.83 0.36 1.51
C GLY A 257 -12.01 1.58 1.07
N GLN A 258 -12.51 2.76 1.45
CA GLN A 258 -11.74 4.00 1.42
C GLN A 258 -10.84 4.08 2.66
N GLY A 259 -9.61 4.53 2.46
CA GLY A 259 -8.60 4.77 3.48
C GLY A 259 -8.50 6.24 3.88
N LYS A 260 -7.37 6.61 4.49
CA LYS A 260 -7.07 8.00 4.88
C LYS A 260 -7.06 8.91 3.64
N ALA A 261 -7.57 10.13 3.79
CA ALA A 261 -7.51 11.18 2.78
C ALA A 261 -6.84 12.40 3.39
N TYR A 262 -5.79 12.92 2.74
CA TYR A 262 -5.06 14.09 3.22
C TYR A 262 -5.37 15.34 2.37
N PRO A 263 -5.28 16.55 2.97
CA PRO A 263 -5.48 17.79 2.22
C PRO A 263 -4.55 17.88 1.00
N GLY A 264 -5.13 18.12 -0.18
CA GLY A 264 -4.40 18.22 -1.45
C GLY A 264 -4.44 16.95 -2.32
N GLU A 265 -4.95 15.82 -1.81
CA GLU A 265 -5.19 14.62 -2.62
C GLU A 265 -6.57 14.70 -3.32
N SER A 266 -6.61 14.34 -4.61
CA SER A 266 -7.85 14.35 -5.42
C SER A 266 -8.87 13.30 -4.98
N LEU A 267 -8.41 12.16 -4.47
CA LEU A 267 -9.23 11.01 -4.09
C LEU A 267 -8.75 10.43 -2.76
N PRO A 268 -9.67 9.89 -1.93
CA PRO A 268 -9.28 9.11 -0.77
C PRO A 268 -8.47 7.89 -1.23
N ARG A 269 -7.49 7.50 -0.42
CA ARG A 269 -6.71 6.28 -0.65
C ARG A 269 -7.60 5.04 -0.48
N TRP A 270 -7.08 3.86 -0.81
CA TRP A 270 -7.77 2.59 -0.56
C TRP A 270 -7.38 2.01 0.80
N ALA A 271 -8.23 1.15 1.37
CA ALA A 271 -7.94 0.37 2.57
C ALA A 271 -8.52 -1.03 2.43
N PHE A 272 -7.66 -2.05 2.47
CA PHE A 272 -8.09 -3.44 2.44
C PHE A 272 -8.19 -3.94 3.88
N ALA A 273 -9.28 -4.61 4.22
CA ALA A 273 -9.52 -5.10 5.57
C ALA A 273 -9.98 -6.55 5.57
N CYS A 274 -9.42 -7.34 6.50
CA CYS A 274 -9.88 -8.67 6.87
C CYS A 274 -10.71 -8.58 8.15
N TYR A 275 -11.96 -9.01 8.13
CA TYR A 275 -12.82 -9.10 9.31
C TYR A 275 -13.15 -10.56 9.64
N TRP A 276 -12.89 -11.00 10.88
CA TRP A 276 -13.23 -12.36 11.33
C TRP A 276 -13.74 -12.39 12.76
N ARG A 277 -14.55 -13.40 13.07
CA ARG A 277 -15.16 -13.56 14.38
C ARG A 277 -14.18 -14.19 15.36
N LYS A 278 -14.18 -13.70 16.61
CA LYS A 278 -13.38 -14.28 17.70
C LYS A 278 -13.87 -15.66 18.13
N ASP A 279 -15.12 -16.01 17.82
CA ASP A 279 -15.70 -17.33 18.09
C ASP A 279 -15.29 -18.41 17.08
N GLY A 280 -14.49 -18.07 16.06
CA GLY A 280 -13.95 -19.01 15.09
C GLY A 280 -14.90 -19.39 13.95
N HIS A 281 -16.15 -18.92 13.95
CA HIS A 281 -17.04 -19.14 12.82
C HIS A 281 -16.65 -18.25 11.62
N PRO A 282 -16.75 -18.76 10.37
CA PRO A 282 -16.45 -17.98 9.19
C PRO A 282 -17.45 -16.83 9.01
N VAL A 283 -16.94 -15.67 8.63
CA VAL A 283 -17.76 -14.56 8.12
C VAL A 283 -18.08 -14.78 6.64
N TRP A 284 -17.12 -15.36 5.91
CA TRP A 284 -17.21 -15.71 4.50
C TRP A 284 -16.73 -17.16 4.30
N GLU A 285 -17.54 -18.03 3.69
CA GLU A 285 -17.28 -19.48 3.65
C GLU A 285 -16.50 -19.92 2.40
N ASN A 286 -16.73 -19.29 1.25
CA ASN A 286 -16.20 -19.70 -0.05
C ASN A 286 -15.26 -18.62 -0.64
N PRO A 287 -13.94 -18.73 -0.42
CA PRO A 287 -12.97 -17.76 -0.90
C PRO A 287 -12.97 -17.54 -2.43
N ALA A 288 -13.42 -18.51 -3.23
CA ALA A 288 -13.50 -18.39 -4.69
C ALA A 288 -14.56 -17.38 -5.16
N LEU A 289 -15.49 -16.98 -4.28
CA LEU A 289 -16.49 -15.94 -4.56
C LEU A 289 -16.00 -14.52 -4.27
N ILE A 290 -14.79 -14.37 -3.73
CA ILE A 290 -14.15 -13.06 -3.60
C ILE A 290 -13.41 -12.79 -4.91
N ALA A 291 -13.84 -11.78 -5.66
CA ALA A 291 -13.24 -11.43 -6.94
C ALA A 291 -11.75 -11.06 -6.78
N ASP A 292 -10.91 -11.52 -7.71
CA ASP A 292 -9.49 -11.19 -7.78
C ASP A 292 -9.30 -9.79 -8.41
N GLU A 293 -8.45 -8.95 -7.80
CA GLU A 293 -8.15 -7.60 -8.31
C GLU A 293 -7.49 -7.61 -9.70
N LYS A 294 -6.74 -8.67 -10.03
CA LYS A 294 -6.01 -8.84 -11.29
C LYS A 294 -6.91 -9.40 -12.42
N THR A 295 -8.11 -9.90 -12.11
CA THR A 295 -8.99 -10.57 -13.08
C THR A 295 -10.19 -9.70 -13.49
N ALA A 296 -10.38 -9.51 -14.79
CA ALA A 296 -11.58 -8.89 -15.34
C ALA A 296 -12.59 -9.99 -15.76
N TYR A 297 -13.64 -10.18 -14.97
CA TYR A 297 -14.67 -11.21 -15.19
C TYR A 297 -15.70 -10.84 -16.27
N GLY A 298 -15.61 -9.64 -16.86
CA GLY A 298 -16.53 -9.17 -17.90
C GLY A 298 -17.94 -8.82 -17.40
N HIS A 299 -18.11 -8.58 -16.09
CA HIS A 299 -19.42 -8.20 -15.54
C HIS A 299 -19.90 -6.84 -16.08
N THR A 300 -21.21 -6.78 -16.36
CA THR A 300 -21.90 -5.64 -16.97
C THR A 300 -23.05 -5.15 -16.07
N THR A 301 -23.74 -4.10 -16.50
CA THR A 301 -24.93 -3.57 -15.80
C THR A 301 -26.07 -4.56 -15.73
N ASP A 302 -26.20 -5.46 -16.70
CA ASP A 302 -27.19 -6.54 -16.66
C ASP A 302 -26.89 -7.54 -15.55
N HIS A 303 -25.60 -7.81 -15.31
CA HIS A 303 -25.16 -8.64 -14.19
C HIS A 303 -25.46 -7.96 -12.86
N SER A 304 -25.26 -6.64 -12.74
CA SER A 304 -25.62 -5.93 -11.51
C SER A 304 -27.12 -5.93 -11.26
N ALA A 305 -27.95 -5.72 -12.28
CA ALA A 305 -29.42 -5.81 -12.18
C ALA A 305 -29.87 -7.18 -11.66
N ARG A 306 -29.37 -8.26 -12.27
CA ARG A 306 -29.68 -9.64 -11.88
C ARG A 306 -29.22 -9.96 -10.47
N PHE A 307 -28.02 -9.51 -10.10
CA PHE A 307 -27.46 -9.74 -8.77
C PHE A 307 -28.27 -9.02 -7.68
N ILE A 308 -28.57 -7.73 -7.87
CA ILE A 308 -29.30 -6.96 -6.87
C ILE A 308 -30.75 -7.46 -6.71
N ALA A 309 -31.39 -7.92 -7.79
CA ALA A 309 -32.73 -8.50 -7.72
C ALA A 309 -32.73 -9.83 -6.94
N ALA A 310 -31.79 -10.73 -7.26
CA ALA A 310 -31.65 -12.00 -6.53
C ALA A 310 -31.29 -11.78 -5.04
N LEU A 311 -30.50 -10.75 -4.74
CA LEU A 311 -30.18 -10.36 -3.37
C LEU A 311 -31.42 -9.81 -2.64
N ALA A 312 -32.19 -8.92 -3.28
CA ALA A 312 -33.43 -8.36 -2.75
C ALA A 312 -34.43 -9.46 -2.37
N ASP A 313 -34.64 -10.40 -3.29
CA ASP A 313 -35.50 -11.57 -3.07
C ASP A 313 -35.04 -12.40 -1.87
N ARG A 314 -33.72 -12.60 -1.71
CA ARG A 314 -33.19 -13.39 -0.60
C ARG A 314 -33.39 -12.71 0.75
N ILE A 315 -33.14 -11.41 0.84
CA ILE A 315 -33.35 -10.67 2.08
C ILE A 315 -34.83 -10.30 2.31
N GLN A 316 -35.73 -10.72 1.40
CA GLN A 316 -37.16 -10.40 1.40
C GLN A 316 -37.45 -8.90 1.36
N ALA A 317 -36.53 -8.12 0.79
CA ALA A 317 -36.77 -6.74 0.42
C ALA A 317 -37.51 -6.72 -0.93
N ASP A 318 -38.45 -5.79 -1.07
CA ASP A 318 -39.23 -5.68 -2.30
C ASP A 318 -38.35 -5.18 -3.47
N PRO A 319 -38.17 -5.97 -4.54
CA PRO A 319 -37.30 -5.62 -5.66
C PRO A 319 -37.86 -4.50 -6.54
N GLN A 320 -39.14 -4.12 -6.39
CA GLN A 320 -39.74 -3.04 -7.19
C GLN A 320 -39.06 -1.68 -6.95
N TRP A 321 -38.39 -1.51 -5.81
CA TRP A 321 -37.70 -0.29 -5.42
C TRP A 321 -36.24 -0.23 -5.86
N ILE A 322 -35.77 -1.19 -6.66
CA ILE A 322 -34.45 -1.14 -7.26
C ILE A 322 -34.42 -0.03 -8.30
N MET A 323 -33.46 0.89 -8.19
CA MET A 323 -33.30 2.01 -9.11
C MET A 323 -31.96 1.95 -9.84
N PRO A 324 -31.95 2.10 -11.18
CA PRO A 324 -30.72 2.31 -11.92
C PRO A 324 -30.14 3.70 -11.63
N GLY A 325 -28.85 3.76 -11.33
CA GLY A 325 -28.11 5.01 -11.16
C GLY A 325 -27.44 5.45 -12.46
N TYR A 326 -27.43 6.76 -12.73
CA TYR A 326 -26.88 7.37 -13.93
C TYR A 326 -25.86 8.45 -13.56
N GLU A 327 -24.88 8.71 -14.44
CA GLU A 327 -24.06 9.93 -14.33
C GLU A 327 -24.92 11.16 -14.68
N ASP A 328 -24.68 12.31 -14.04
CA ASP A 328 -25.44 13.55 -14.29
C ASP A 328 -25.00 14.23 -15.61
N PRO A 329 -25.84 14.21 -16.67
CA PRO A 329 -25.48 14.79 -17.97
C PRO A 329 -25.31 16.30 -17.92
N PHE A 330 -26.07 17.00 -17.07
CA PHE A 330 -26.05 18.46 -17.00
C PHE A 330 -24.75 18.96 -16.37
N TYR A 331 -24.24 18.26 -15.36
CA TYR A 331 -22.93 18.56 -14.78
C TYR A 331 -21.81 18.48 -15.83
N HIS A 332 -21.80 17.40 -16.63
CA HIS A 332 -20.77 17.20 -17.66
C HIS A 332 -20.87 18.21 -18.80
N LEU A 333 -22.09 18.51 -19.28
CA LEU A 333 -22.33 19.53 -20.30
C LEU A 333 -21.97 20.95 -19.82
N TRP A 334 -22.27 21.28 -18.56
CA TRP A 334 -21.87 22.55 -17.95
C TRP A 334 -20.35 22.66 -17.86
N LYS A 335 -19.66 21.58 -17.48
CA LYS A 335 -18.19 21.55 -17.40
C LYS A 335 -17.55 21.72 -18.78
N GLU A 336 -18.06 21.01 -19.80
CA GLU A 336 -17.62 21.14 -21.19
C GLU A 336 -17.74 22.58 -21.71
N ARG A 337 -18.87 23.26 -21.45
CA ARG A 337 -19.08 24.67 -21.85
C ARG A 337 -18.10 25.66 -21.22
N ARG A 338 -17.50 25.32 -20.08
CA ARG A 338 -16.50 26.16 -19.40
C ARG A 338 -15.09 25.93 -19.92
N LEU A 339 -14.88 24.97 -20.82
CA LEU A 339 -13.59 24.79 -21.49
C LEU A 339 -13.32 25.98 -22.43
N PRO A 340 -12.07 26.47 -22.51
CA PRO A 340 -11.70 27.52 -23.45
C PRO A 340 -12.05 27.14 -24.90
N ALA A 341 -12.47 28.10 -25.72
CA ALA A 341 -12.96 27.85 -27.09
C ALA A 341 -11.94 27.17 -28.04
N ASN A 342 -10.65 27.17 -27.67
CA ASN A 342 -9.54 26.54 -28.41
C ASN A 342 -9.14 25.15 -27.87
N VAL A 343 -9.89 24.60 -26.91
CA VAL A 343 -9.69 23.29 -26.31
C VAL A 343 -10.72 22.35 -26.91
N ASP A 344 -10.30 21.47 -27.81
CA ASP A 344 -11.09 20.32 -28.26
C ASP A 344 -11.23 19.31 -27.11
N PRO A 345 -12.43 19.04 -26.57
CA PRO A 345 -12.64 18.09 -25.46
C PRO A 345 -12.08 16.69 -25.75
N HIS A 346 -11.94 16.31 -27.03
CA HIS A 346 -11.43 15.01 -27.45
C HIS A 346 -9.93 14.99 -27.76
N LYS A 347 -9.26 16.14 -27.85
CA LYS A 347 -7.84 16.24 -28.27
C LYS A 347 -6.98 17.20 -27.44
N ALA A 348 -7.54 17.89 -26.45
CA ALA A 348 -6.85 18.96 -25.77
C ALA A 348 -5.93 18.50 -24.63
N ASN A 349 -4.79 19.19 -24.58
CA ASN A 349 -3.83 19.16 -23.49
C ASN A 349 -4.36 20.08 -22.36
N LEU A 350 -5.21 19.52 -21.50
CA LEU A 350 -5.63 20.17 -20.25
C LEU A 350 -4.51 20.06 -19.21
N LYS A 351 -4.40 21.01 -18.29
CA LYS A 351 -3.35 21.03 -17.25
C LYS A 351 -3.47 19.90 -16.21
N ASP A 352 -4.61 19.21 -16.15
CA ASP A 352 -4.91 18.13 -15.21
C ASP A 352 -5.29 16.86 -15.98
N GLU A 353 -4.47 15.83 -15.83
CA GLU A 353 -4.55 14.57 -16.58
C GLU A 353 -5.70 13.67 -16.09
N GLU A 354 -6.05 13.73 -14.80
CA GLU A 354 -7.11 12.91 -14.18
C GLU A 354 -8.50 13.37 -14.64
N GLU A 355 -8.73 14.68 -14.64
CA GLU A 355 -10.00 15.24 -15.09
C GLU A 355 -10.28 14.97 -16.58
N ARG A 356 -9.22 14.90 -17.42
CA ARG A 356 -9.31 14.53 -18.83
C ARG A 356 -9.80 13.10 -19.01
N ALA A 357 -9.16 12.15 -18.32
CA ALA A 357 -9.57 10.75 -18.37
C ALA A 357 -11.02 10.57 -17.93
N ARG A 358 -11.48 11.36 -16.95
CA ARG A 358 -12.87 11.36 -16.48
C ARG A 358 -13.84 11.85 -17.55
N LEU A 359 -13.60 13.01 -18.14
CA LEU A 359 -14.49 13.58 -19.15
C LEU A 359 -14.56 12.69 -20.40
N ALA A 360 -13.41 12.17 -20.85
CA ALA A 360 -13.33 11.24 -21.97
C ALA A 360 -14.11 9.94 -21.69
N LYS A 361 -13.94 9.33 -20.50
CA LYS A 361 -14.65 8.10 -20.11
C LYS A 361 -16.16 8.27 -20.02
N VAL A 362 -16.65 9.43 -19.57
CA VAL A 362 -18.09 9.72 -19.51
C VAL A 362 -18.66 9.98 -20.91
N LEU A 363 -17.97 10.77 -21.74
CA LEU A 363 -18.40 11.06 -23.11
C LEU A 363 -18.36 9.83 -24.03
N GLU A 364 -17.35 8.97 -23.89
CA GLU A 364 -17.25 7.68 -24.61
C GLU A 364 -18.33 6.67 -24.21
N ARG A 365 -18.78 6.71 -22.94
CA ARG A 365 -19.77 5.75 -22.41
C ARG A 365 -21.22 6.11 -22.72
N GLY A 366 -21.50 7.37 -23.10
CA GLY A 366 -22.84 7.88 -23.36
C GLY A 366 -23.59 8.29 -22.08
N LEU A 367 -24.28 9.43 -22.14
CA LEU A 367 -24.93 10.10 -20.99
C LEU A 367 -26.20 9.41 -20.46
N ASP A 368 -26.74 8.42 -21.18
CA ASP A 368 -27.94 7.66 -20.78
C ASP A 368 -27.62 6.24 -20.28
N ARG A 369 -26.34 5.95 -20.00
CA ARG A 369 -25.90 4.61 -19.60
C ARG A 369 -25.97 4.44 -18.09
N VAL A 370 -26.60 3.35 -17.66
CA VAL A 370 -26.65 2.92 -16.26
C VAL A 370 -25.24 2.67 -15.75
N VAL A 371 -24.93 3.19 -14.56
CA VAL A 371 -23.67 2.95 -13.84
C VAL A 371 -23.78 1.69 -13.00
N GLY A 372 -24.89 1.53 -12.28
CA GLY A 372 -25.17 0.40 -11.39
C GLY A 372 -26.61 0.49 -10.87
N HIS A 373 -26.95 -0.36 -9.91
CA HIS A 373 -28.29 -0.42 -9.32
C HIS A 373 -28.21 -0.17 -7.82
N ALA A 374 -29.14 0.63 -7.29
CA ALA A 374 -29.32 0.88 -5.86
C ALA A 374 -30.63 0.25 -5.38
N LEU A 375 -30.59 -0.36 -4.20
CA LEU A 375 -31.76 -0.83 -3.47
C LEU A 375 -31.81 -0.05 -2.14
N PRO A 376 -32.78 0.86 -1.95
CA PRO A 376 -33.06 1.44 -0.65
C PRO A 376 -33.37 0.31 0.32
N VAL A 377 -32.57 0.17 1.37
CA VAL A 377 -32.70 -0.93 2.31
C VAL A 377 -32.31 -0.50 3.72
N GLN A 378 -33.14 -0.84 4.68
CA GLN A 378 -32.90 -0.58 6.10
C GLN A 378 -33.50 -1.70 6.95
N ARG A 379 -32.92 -1.92 8.13
CA ARG A 379 -33.50 -2.80 9.13
C ARG A 379 -34.78 -2.17 9.70
N ALA A 380 -35.87 -2.92 9.65
CA ALA A 380 -37.17 -2.54 10.20
C ALA A 380 -37.73 -3.65 11.10
N TRP A 381 -38.78 -3.34 11.83
CA TRP A 381 -39.47 -4.29 12.71
C TRP A 381 -40.90 -4.48 12.24
N ARG A 382 -41.26 -5.72 11.86
CA ARG A 382 -42.65 -6.09 11.51
C ARG A 382 -43.10 -7.22 12.43
N ASN A 383 -44.26 -7.04 13.09
CA ASN A 383 -44.81 -8.01 14.04
C ASN A 383 -43.81 -8.46 15.14
N CYS A 384 -42.99 -7.52 15.63
CA CYS A 384 -41.91 -7.77 16.60
C CYS A 384 -40.77 -8.67 16.10
N PHE A 385 -40.60 -8.83 14.79
CA PHE A 385 -39.47 -9.51 14.18
C PHE A 385 -38.66 -8.54 13.32
N PRO A 386 -37.31 -8.66 13.32
CA PRO A 386 -36.47 -7.88 12.43
C PRO A 386 -36.66 -8.35 10.99
N VAL A 387 -36.82 -7.40 10.07
CA VAL A 387 -36.94 -7.64 8.62
C VAL A 387 -36.13 -6.59 7.87
N TRP A 388 -35.73 -6.89 6.64
CA TRP A 388 -35.23 -5.88 5.72
C TRP A 388 -36.42 -5.22 5.02
N ALA A 389 -36.52 -3.90 5.17
CA ALA A 389 -37.51 -3.11 4.45
C ALA A 389 -36.82 -2.37 3.30
N SER A 390 -37.53 -2.27 2.19
CA SER A 390 -37.22 -1.37 1.08
C SER A 390 -38.43 -0.45 0.83
N GLY A 391 -38.20 0.67 0.16
CA GLY A 391 -39.24 1.66 -0.13
C GLY A 391 -38.81 2.64 -1.22
N PRO A 392 -39.76 3.42 -1.77
CA PRO A 392 -39.49 4.38 -2.83
C PRO A 392 -38.60 5.53 -2.37
N TRP A 393 -37.80 6.03 -3.31
CA TRP A 393 -37.19 7.35 -3.20
C TRP A 393 -37.96 8.34 -4.08
N PHE A 394 -38.51 9.37 -3.44
CA PHE A 394 -39.23 10.44 -4.11
C PHE A 394 -38.24 11.51 -4.57
N LEU A 395 -37.61 11.26 -5.71
CA LEU A 395 -36.66 12.18 -6.33
C LEU A 395 -37.41 13.25 -7.15
N ARG A 396 -36.85 14.46 -7.21
CA ARG A 396 -37.38 15.52 -8.11
C ARG A 396 -37.13 15.21 -9.57
N ALA A 397 -36.03 14.53 -9.87
CA ALA A 397 -35.73 14.01 -11.19
C ALA A 397 -36.40 12.64 -11.35
N GLU A 398 -36.87 12.31 -12.56
CA GLU A 398 -37.44 10.99 -12.87
C GLU A 398 -36.42 9.85 -12.76
N LYS A 399 -35.11 10.16 -12.76
CA LYS A 399 -33.99 9.22 -12.68
C LYS A 399 -33.09 9.53 -11.48
N LEU A 400 -32.42 8.50 -10.96
CA LEU A 400 -31.38 8.62 -9.94
C LEU A 400 -30.05 9.06 -10.57
N PHE A 401 -29.77 10.35 -10.52
CA PHE A 401 -28.47 10.90 -10.93
C PHE A 401 -27.48 10.89 -9.77
N LEU A 402 -26.30 10.32 -9.99
CA LEU A 402 -25.22 10.25 -9.03
C LEU A 402 -24.45 11.58 -8.99
N PHE A 403 -23.91 11.91 -7.81
CA PHE A 403 -22.90 12.97 -7.73
C PHE A 403 -21.70 12.60 -8.62
N PRO A 404 -21.13 13.57 -9.35
CA PRO A 404 -20.02 13.32 -10.25
C PRO A 404 -18.74 12.96 -9.46
N GLY A 405 -18.01 11.93 -9.90
CA GLY A 405 -16.73 11.54 -9.30
C GLY A 405 -16.37 10.08 -9.54
N ASP A 406 -15.19 9.68 -9.06
CA ASP A 406 -14.64 8.33 -9.26
C ASP A 406 -14.87 7.38 -8.06
N SER A 407 -15.54 7.87 -7.01
CA SER A 407 -15.91 7.05 -5.86
C SER A 407 -16.95 5.99 -6.23
N PRO A 408 -17.04 4.88 -5.47
CA PRO A 408 -18.15 3.94 -5.55
C PRO A 408 -19.52 4.60 -5.66
N MET A 409 -20.42 4.03 -6.46
CA MET A 409 -21.79 4.54 -6.64
C MET A 409 -22.50 4.82 -5.31
N GLY A 410 -22.31 3.96 -4.29
CA GLY A 410 -22.94 4.15 -2.97
C GLY A 410 -22.53 5.43 -2.23
N PHE A 411 -21.30 5.93 -2.43
CA PHE A 411 -20.87 7.22 -1.86
C PHE A 411 -21.34 8.42 -2.69
N ARG A 412 -21.88 8.18 -3.89
CA ARG A 412 -22.33 9.23 -4.83
C ARG A 412 -23.85 9.36 -4.88
N LEU A 413 -24.57 8.74 -3.95
CA LEU A 413 -26.03 8.80 -3.90
C LEU A 413 -26.52 10.21 -3.44
N PRO A 414 -27.51 10.82 -4.12
CA PRO A 414 -28.06 12.13 -3.78
C PRO A 414 -29.06 12.04 -2.62
N LEU A 415 -28.61 11.60 -1.44
CA LEU A 415 -29.48 11.38 -0.28
C LEU A 415 -30.12 12.67 0.26
N ASP A 416 -29.51 13.83 -0.02
CA ASP A 416 -30.01 15.17 0.27
C ASP A 416 -31.19 15.60 -0.62
N SER A 417 -31.35 14.94 -1.77
CA SER A 417 -32.47 15.16 -2.70
C SER A 417 -33.75 14.42 -2.28
N LEU A 418 -33.67 13.53 -1.29
CA LEU A 418 -34.82 12.86 -0.71
C LEU A 418 -35.70 13.85 0.07
N PRO A 419 -37.00 13.53 0.29
CA PRO A 419 -37.86 14.43 1.04
C PRO A 419 -37.31 14.77 2.43
N TRP A 420 -37.50 16.04 2.78
CA TRP A 420 -37.00 16.62 4.01
C TRP A 420 -37.52 15.90 5.25
N VAL A 421 -36.67 15.79 6.26
CA VAL A 421 -36.99 15.29 7.60
C VAL A 421 -36.40 16.25 8.60
N SER A 422 -37.11 16.52 9.68
CA SER A 422 -36.61 17.36 10.76
C SER A 422 -35.41 16.70 11.44
N GLU A 423 -34.52 17.49 12.04
CA GLU A 423 -33.37 16.94 12.78
C GLU A 423 -33.82 16.01 13.91
N SER A 424 -34.92 16.33 14.61
CA SER A 424 -35.44 15.49 15.70
C SER A 424 -36.02 14.16 15.23
N ASP A 425 -36.50 14.09 13.97
CA ASP A 425 -37.11 12.88 13.42
C ASP A 425 -36.15 12.10 12.50
N TYR A 426 -34.93 12.60 12.28
CA TYR A 426 -33.97 11.95 11.43
C TYR A 426 -33.63 10.56 12.01
N PRO A 427 -33.70 9.48 11.20
CA PRO A 427 -33.49 8.11 11.69
C PRO A 427 -31.99 7.84 11.88
N TYR A 428 -31.37 8.47 12.87
CA TYR A 428 -29.95 8.29 13.19
C TYR A 428 -29.64 6.82 13.52
N LEU A 429 -28.56 6.32 12.94
CA LEU A 429 -27.99 5.01 13.29
C LEU A 429 -27.24 5.14 14.61
N ASN A 430 -27.92 4.81 15.70
CA ASN A 430 -27.34 4.82 17.03
C ASN A 430 -26.51 3.55 17.24
N SER A 431 -25.25 3.72 17.63
CA SER A 431 -24.39 2.61 18.02
C SER A 431 -24.89 1.98 19.32
N LEU A 432 -24.75 0.66 19.44
CA LEU A 432 -25.07 -0.04 20.67
C LEU A 432 -24.11 0.41 21.80
N ASP A 433 -24.65 0.55 23.01
CA ASP A 433 -23.87 0.85 24.20
C ASP A 433 -22.69 -0.14 24.34
N PRO A 434 -21.44 0.34 24.50
CA PRO A 434 -20.27 -0.51 24.70
C PRO A 434 -20.41 -1.53 25.85
N THR A 435 -21.15 -1.16 26.90
CA THR A 435 -21.38 -1.96 28.12
C THR A 435 -22.60 -2.88 28.04
N ALA A 436 -23.44 -2.75 27.00
CA ALA A 436 -24.61 -3.61 26.86
C ALA A 436 -24.21 -5.10 26.74
N PRO A 437 -24.97 -6.01 27.38
CA PRO A 437 -24.74 -7.43 27.23
C PRO A 437 -24.99 -7.85 25.77
N ARG A 438 -24.02 -8.56 25.18
CA ARG A 438 -24.10 -9.06 23.81
C ARG A 438 -24.25 -10.59 23.84
N PRO A 439 -25.32 -11.17 23.27
CA PRO A 439 -25.40 -12.61 23.13
C PRO A 439 -24.33 -13.11 22.15
N PRO A 440 -24.08 -14.44 22.09
CA PRO A 440 -23.30 -15.03 21.01
C PRO A 440 -23.85 -14.62 19.64
N LEU A 441 -22.95 -14.42 18.67
CA LEU A 441 -23.33 -14.06 17.31
C LEU A 441 -24.06 -15.24 16.64
N PRO A 442 -25.18 -15.02 15.94
CA PRO A 442 -25.89 -16.09 15.24
C PRO A 442 -25.00 -16.83 14.24
N GLU A 443 -25.21 -18.13 14.09
CA GLU A 443 -24.59 -18.91 13.02
C GLU A 443 -25.22 -18.60 11.66
N ARG A 444 -24.48 -18.85 10.58
CA ARG A 444 -24.96 -18.61 9.20
C ARG A 444 -26.28 -19.33 8.90
N ALA A 445 -26.42 -20.57 9.39
CA ALA A 445 -27.64 -21.35 9.22
C ALA A 445 -28.86 -20.70 9.88
N GLU A 446 -28.68 -19.98 11.00
CA GLU A 446 -29.76 -19.28 11.68
C GLU A 446 -30.25 -18.08 10.87
N PHE A 447 -29.35 -17.35 10.20
CA PHE A 447 -29.75 -16.28 9.28
C PHE A 447 -30.64 -16.82 8.16
N ARG A 448 -30.27 -17.98 7.56
CA ARG A 448 -31.09 -18.64 6.53
C ARG A 448 -32.45 -19.09 7.07
N GLN A 449 -32.51 -19.62 8.29
CA GLN A 449 -33.77 -20.05 8.92
C GLN A 449 -34.71 -18.89 9.23
N ARG A 450 -34.19 -17.69 9.53
CA ARG A 450 -35.03 -16.50 9.80
C ARG A 450 -35.95 -16.16 8.62
N TYR A 451 -35.44 -16.26 7.40
CA TYR A 451 -36.21 -16.01 6.18
C TYR A 451 -37.24 -17.12 5.88
N LEU A 452 -36.92 -18.38 6.18
CA LEU A 452 -37.83 -19.52 6.00
C LEU A 452 -39.01 -19.51 6.99
N GLN A 453 -38.88 -18.85 8.15
CA GLN A 453 -39.87 -18.88 9.24
C GLN A 453 -40.89 -17.72 9.23
N VAL A 454 -40.79 -16.76 8.29
CA VAL A 454 -41.67 -15.57 8.21
C VAL A 454 -43.15 -15.94 7.94
N SER A 455 -43.45 -17.18 7.57
CA SER A 455 -44.78 -17.63 7.13
C SER A 455 -45.56 -18.53 8.12
N THR A 456 -45.15 -18.68 9.39
CA THR A 456 -45.87 -19.57 10.32
C THR A 456 -47.05 -18.91 11.06
N PRO A 457 -48.26 -19.53 11.09
CA PRO A 457 -49.42 -19.03 11.85
C PRO A 457 -49.17 -18.88 13.36
N ALA A 458 -48.24 -19.66 13.92
CA ALA A 458 -47.88 -19.63 15.34
C ALA A 458 -47.28 -18.28 15.78
N ARG A 459 -46.53 -17.59 14.90
CA ARG A 459 -45.94 -16.28 15.21
C ARG A 459 -46.94 -15.12 15.18
N LYS A 460 -47.99 -15.18 14.34
CA LYS A 460 -49.10 -14.20 14.36
C LYS A 460 -49.80 -14.15 15.73
N LYS A 461 -49.93 -15.31 16.39
CA LYS A 461 -50.51 -15.43 17.74
C LYS A 461 -49.59 -14.84 18.83
N ALA A 462 -48.28 -15.01 18.72
CA ALA A 462 -47.30 -14.47 19.68
C ALA A 462 -47.14 -12.94 19.58
N ALA A 463 -47.14 -12.38 18.36
CA ALA A 463 -47.12 -10.93 18.14
C ALA A 463 -48.41 -10.25 18.66
N ALA A 464 -49.57 -10.88 18.45
CA ALA A 464 -50.85 -10.40 18.99
C ALA A 464 -50.90 -10.43 20.53
N LEU A 465 -50.22 -11.39 21.18
CA LEU A 465 -50.14 -11.46 22.64
C LEU A 465 -49.24 -10.35 23.25
N ARG A 466 -48.17 -9.95 22.56
CA ARG A 466 -47.26 -8.87 23.01
C ARG A 466 -47.81 -7.46 22.78
N ARG A 467 -48.66 -7.25 21.77
CA ARG A 467 -49.37 -5.97 21.54
C ARG A 467 -50.30 -5.55 22.70
N ARG A 468 -50.68 -6.47 23.60
CA ARG A 468 -51.57 -6.19 24.74
C ARG A 468 -50.95 -5.34 25.86
N GLY A 469 -49.69 -4.92 25.75
CA GLY A 469 -48.99 -4.11 26.77
C GLY A 469 -48.26 -2.87 26.27
N GLN A 470 -48.46 -2.45 25.00
CA GLN A 470 -47.83 -1.26 24.43
C GLN A 470 -48.70 -0.01 24.63
N THR A 471 -48.07 1.15 24.84
CA THR A 471 -48.77 2.44 24.91
C THR A 471 -49.30 2.86 23.54
N GLU A 472 -50.36 3.66 23.50
CA GLU A 472 -50.96 4.16 22.24
C GLU A 472 -49.95 4.84 21.32
N GLU A 473 -48.91 5.47 21.86
CA GLU A 473 -47.86 6.17 21.12
C GLU A 473 -46.85 5.21 20.44
N GLU A 474 -46.51 4.10 21.11
CA GLU A 474 -45.69 3.02 20.54
C GLU A 474 -46.44 2.23 19.47
N ALA A 475 -47.75 2.03 19.67
CA ALA A 475 -48.64 1.46 18.66
C ALA A 475 -48.76 2.38 17.43
N ARG A 476 -48.83 3.70 17.63
CA ARG A 476 -48.88 4.69 16.55
C ARG A 476 -47.57 4.77 15.74
N LYS A 477 -46.40 4.69 16.40
CA LYS A 477 -45.10 4.58 15.72
C LYS A 477 -44.95 3.26 14.95
N ALA A 478 -45.57 2.19 15.42
CA ALA A 478 -45.60 0.90 14.72
C ALA A 478 -46.56 0.85 13.52
N GLU A 479 -47.62 1.69 13.50
CA GLU A 479 -48.60 1.80 12.40
C GLU A 479 -48.16 2.75 11.27
N LEU A 480 -47.28 3.72 11.52
CA LEU A 480 -46.77 4.66 10.50
C LEU A 480 -45.89 4.03 9.39
N LEU A 481 -45.67 2.72 9.43
CA LEU A 481 -44.84 1.92 8.50
C LEU A 481 -45.67 1.12 7.47
N ASP A 482 -47.00 1.20 7.47
CA ASP A 482 -47.84 0.32 6.63
C ASP A 482 -47.95 0.75 5.16
N ASP A 483 -47.68 2.03 4.82
CA ASP A 483 -47.63 2.48 3.42
C ASP A 483 -46.29 3.15 3.09
N PRO A 484 -45.30 2.39 2.59
CA PRO A 484 -44.02 2.96 2.15
C PRO A 484 -44.20 3.84 0.90
N THR A 485 -45.33 3.77 0.19
CA THR A 485 -45.61 4.53 -1.04
C THR A 485 -46.19 5.92 -0.78
N ARG A 486 -46.50 6.24 0.48
CA ARG A 486 -47.02 7.54 0.87
C ARG A 486 -46.00 8.65 0.59
N GLU A 487 -46.36 9.53 -0.33
CA GLU A 487 -45.65 10.78 -0.58
C GLU A 487 -45.81 11.76 0.60
N PRO A 488 -44.71 12.37 1.10
CA PRO A 488 -44.79 13.38 2.14
C PRO A 488 -45.43 14.67 1.64
N ALA A 489 -46.29 15.28 2.45
CA ALA A 489 -46.84 16.59 2.14
C ALA A 489 -45.75 17.68 2.19
N ARG A 490 -45.99 18.82 1.54
CA ARG A 490 -45.05 19.95 1.55
C ARG A 490 -44.82 20.46 2.98
N GLY A 491 -43.58 20.36 3.46
CA GLY A 491 -43.20 20.76 4.83
C GLY A 491 -43.47 19.70 5.89
N GLU A 492 -43.92 18.49 5.51
CA GLU A 492 -44.02 17.35 6.41
C GLU A 492 -42.66 16.67 6.59
N SER A 493 -42.33 16.35 7.84
CA SER A 493 -41.12 15.60 8.18
C SER A 493 -41.27 14.12 7.76
N ALA A 494 -40.48 13.68 6.78
CA ALA A 494 -40.62 12.37 6.15
C ALA A 494 -39.75 11.28 6.80
N ALA A 495 -39.94 11.02 8.10
CA ALA A 495 -39.10 10.09 8.87
C ALA A 495 -39.20 8.62 8.40
N TRP A 496 -40.29 8.22 7.76
CA TRP A 496 -40.53 6.85 7.29
C TRP A 496 -39.74 6.48 6.03
N ILE A 497 -39.15 7.46 5.33
CA ILE A 497 -38.37 7.22 4.11
C ILE A 497 -37.02 6.61 4.48
N ILE A 498 -36.71 5.50 3.81
CA ILE A 498 -35.43 4.80 3.95
C ILE A 498 -34.32 5.62 3.29
N ARG A 499 -33.26 5.94 4.04
CA ARG A 499 -32.16 6.82 3.59
C ARG A 499 -30.81 6.09 3.44
N THR A 500 -30.84 4.77 3.53
CA THR A 500 -29.70 3.89 3.32
C THR A 500 -29.95 3.02 2.09
N ALA A 501 -28.89 2.66 1.37
CA ALA A 501 -29.02 1.83 0.19
C ALA A 501 -27.84 0.87 0.05
N LEU A 502 -28.16 -0.33 -0.44
CA LEU A 502 -27.18 -1.28 -0.95
C LEU A 502 -27.05 -1.05 -2.45
N CYS A 503 -25.82 -0.96 -2.97
CA CYS A 503 -25.59 -0.74 -4.39
C CYS A 503 -24.79 -1.89 -5.00
N VAL A 504 -25.05 -2.18 -6.28
CA VAL A 504 -24.27 -3.12 -7.06
C VAL A 504 -23.79 -2.44 -8.34
N GLU A 505 -22.48 -2.34 -8.50
CA GLU A 505 -21.82 -1.58 -9.57
C GLU A 505 -20.78 -2.45 -10.29
N PRO A 506 -20.88 -2.66 -11.61
CA PRO A 506 -19.82 -3.26 -12.39
C PRO A 506 -18.70 -2.25 -12.64
N ARG A 507 -17.48 -2.53 -12.17
CA ARG A 507 -16.29 -1.70 -12.45
C ARG A 507 -15.11 -2.57 -12.86
N GLY A 508 -14.43 -2.19 -13.95
CA GLY A 508 -13.26 -2.92 -14.44
C GLY A 508 -13.52 -4.42 -14.71
N GLY A 509 -14.75 -4.76 -15.14
CA GLY A 509 -15.17 -6.14 -15.36
C GLY A 509 -15.47 -6.95 -14.09
N ARG A 510 -15.42 -6.34 -12.90
CA ARG A 510 -15.75 -6.94 -11.60
C ARG A 510 -17.04 -6.37 -11.04
N LEU A 511 -17.76 -7.14 -10.23
CA LEU A 511 -19.00 -6.71 -9.61
C LEU A 511 -18.73 -6.26 -8.18
N HIS A 512 -18.96 -4.98 -7.89
CA HIS A 512 -18.78 -4.39 -6.57
C HIS A 512 -20.12 -4.32 -5.86
N VAL A 513 -20.17 -4.85 -4.63
CA VAL A 513 -21.34 -4.76 -3.74
C VAL A 513 -21.00 -3.77 -2.63
N PHE A 514 -21.68 -2.62 -2.68
CA PHE A 514 -21.55 -1.56 -1.70
C PHE A 514 -22.49 -1.84 -0.53
N MET A 515 -21.92 -2.11 0.64
CA MET A 515 -22.63 -2.42 1.87
C MET A 515 -23.21 -1.13 2.48
N PRO A 516 -24.51 -1.11 2.85
CA PRO A 516 -25.12 0.02 3.56
C PRO A 516 -24.62 0.09 5.01
N PRO A 517 -24.72 1.25 5.66
CA PRO A 517 -24.47 1.34 7.09
C PRO A 517 -25.60 0.64 7.87
N VAL A 518 -25.25 -0.09 8.92
CA VAL A 518 -26.18 -0.83 9.78
C VAL A 518 -25.85 -0.60 11.25
N ALA A 519 -26.85 -0.77 12.12
CA ALA A 519 -26.70 -0.49 13.55
C ALA A 519 -25.93 -1.58 14.32
N THR A 520 -26.05 -2.85 13.89
CA THR A 520 -25.52 -4.01 14.63
C THR A 520 -24.66 -4.91 13.76
N LEU A 521 -23.73 -5.64 14.38
CA LEU A 521 -22.88 -6.60 13.67
C LEU A 521 -23.72 -7.77 13.13
N GLU A 522 -24.74 -8.21 13.85
CA GLU A 522 -25.66 -9.26 13.44
C GLU A 522 -26.35 -8.94 12.12
N ASP A 523 -26.82 -7.69 11.95
CA ASP A 523 -27.43 -7.23 10.70
C ASP A 523 -26.41 -7.19 9.55
N TYR A 524 -25.17 -6.79 9.84
CA TYR A 524 -24.10 -6.78 8.83
C TYR A 524 -23.76 -8.20 8.37
N LEU A 525 -23.58 -9.14 9.30
CA LEU A 525 -23.29 -10.54 9.00
C LEU A 525 -24.43 -11.22 8.22
N GLU A 526 -25.67 -10.85 8.51
CA GLU A 526 -26.85 -11.33 7.77
C GLU A 526 -26.80 -10.86 6.30
N LEU A 527 -26.44 -9.60 6.04
CA LEU A 527 -26.24 -9.10 4.67
C LEU A 527 -25.05 -9.77 3.98
N VAL A 528 -23.92 -9.93 4.67
CA VAL A 528 -22.74 -10.61 4.11
C VAL A 528 -23.07 -12.05 3.69
N ALA A 529 -23.75 -12.80 4.56
CA ALA A 529 -24.20 -14.14 4.25
C ALA A 529 -25.17 -14.15 3.05
N ALA A 530 -26.10 -13.19 2.98
CA ALA A 530 -27.01 -13.05 1.86
C ALA A 530 -26.28 -12.71 0.55
N VAL A 531 -25.26 -11.84 0.57
CA VAL A 531 -24.46 -11.48 -0.60
C VAL A 531 -23.65 -12.67 -1.11
N GLU A 532 -22.98 -13.40 -0.21
CA GLU A 532 -22.21 -14.58 -0.58
C GLU A 532 -23.10 -15.69 -1.15
N ASP A 533 -24.28 -15.92 -0.57
CA ASP A 533 -25.24 -16.87 -1.12
C ASP A 533 -25.71 -16.43 -2.53
N THR A 534 -25.70 -15.12 -2.86
CA THR A 534 -26.13 -14.60 -4.17
C THR A 534 -25.03 -14.83 -5.17
N ALA A 535 -23.80 -14.51 -4.77
CA ALA A 535 -22.59 -14.81 -5.51
C ALA A 535 -22.48 -16.31 -5.83
N ALA A 536 -22.79 -17.18 -4.86
CA ALA A 536 -22.81 -18.62 -5.06
C ALA A 536 -23.90 -19.06 -6.04
N GLN A 537 -25.15 -18.59 -5.86
CA GLN A 537 -26.27 -18.94 -6.73
C GLN A 537 -26.04 -18.50 -8.18
N LEU A 538 -25.46 -17.32 -8.38
CA LEU A 538 -25.22 -16.75 -9.70
C LEU A 538 -23.82 -17.08 -10.26
N ASN A 539 -23.02 -17.86 -9.53
CA ASN A 539 -21.62 -18.15 -9.82
C ASN A 539 -20.82 -16.89 -10.22
N THR A 540 -20.99 -15.83 -9.45
CA THR A 540 -20.50 -14.49 -9.75
C THR A 540 -19.64 -14.00 -8.58
N PRO A 541 -18.30 -14.03 -8.70
CA PRO A 541 -17.42 -13.46 -7.70
C PRO A 541 -17.64 -11.95 -7.54
N VAL A 542 -17.56 -11.47 -6.30
CA VAL A 542 -17.85 -10.06 -5.97
C VAL A 542 -16.73 -9.43 -5.15
N VAL A 543 -16.66 -8.10 -5.22
CA VAL A 543 -15.86 -7.26 -4.32
C VAL A 543 -16.80 -6.60 -3.32
N ILE A 544 -16.55 -6.79 -2.02
CA ILE A 544 -17.32 -6.13 -0.96
C ILE A 544 -16.66 -4.81 -0.60
N GLU A 545 -17.44 -3.73 -0.61
CA GLU A 545 -16.97 -2.37 -0.33
C GLU A 545 -18.04 -1.53 0.37
N GLY A 546 -17.76 -0.24 0.59
CA GLY A 546 -18.70 0.70 1.21
C GLY A 546 -18.50 0.82 2.71
N TYR A 547 -19.59 0.77 3.48
CA TYR A 547 -19.51 0.91 4.93
C TYR A 547 -18.97 -0.37 5.58
N THR A 548 -18.01 -0.21 6.49
CA THR A 548 -17.43 -1.32 7.25
C THR A 548 -18.45 -1.89 8.25
N PRO A 549 -18.24 -3.12 8.76
CA PRO A 549 -18.99 -3.60 9.92
C PRO A 549 -18.93 -2.57 11.07
N PRO A 550 -20.03 -2.36 11.81
CA PRO A 550 -20.00 -1.52 13.00
C PRO A 550 -19.01 -2.08 14.01
N HIS A 551 -18.39 -1.21 14.82
CA HIS A 551 -17.43 -1.64 15.83
C HIS A 551 -18.09 -2.60 16.84
N ASP A 552 -17.52 -3.79 16.98
CA ASP A 552 -18.00 -4.81 17.91
C ASP A 552 -16.81 -5.62 18.48
N PRO A 553 -16.74 -5.82 19.81
CA PRO A 553 -15.62 -6.53 20.44
C PRO A 553 -15.52 -8.02 20.08
N ARG A 554 -16.57 -8.61 19.49
CA ARG A 554 -16.60 -10.02 19.03
C ARG A 554 -15.95 -10.20 17.65
N LEU A 555 -15.56 -9.12 16.99
CA LEU A 555 -14.93 -9.10 15.67
C LEU A 555 -13.47 -8.63 15.79
N ASN A 556 -12.56 -9.30 15.09
CA ASN A 556 -11.19 -8.85 14.87
C ASN A 556 -11.07 -8.21 13.50
N VAL A 557 -10.09 -7.32 13.35
CA VAL A 557 -9.77 -6.67 12.08
C VAL A 557 -8.26 -6.57 11.89
N LEU A 558 -7.82 -6.82 10.66
CA LEU A 558 -6.48 -6.52 10.15
C LEU A 558 -6.65 -5.66 8.90
N LYS A 559 -5.81 -4.64 8.72
CA LYS A 559 -5.90 -3.76 7.54
C LYS A 559 -4.56 -3.62 6.84
N VAL A 560 -4.60 -3.52 5.51
CA VAL A 560 -3.46 -3.18 4.66
C VAL A 560 -3.81 -1.90 3.92
N THR A 561 -2.99 -0.86 4.11
CA THR A 561 -3.26 0.50 3.63
C THR A 561 -2.02 1.10 2.98
N PRO A 562 -2.19 1.98 1.97
CA PRO A 562 -1.08 2.70 1.40
C PRO A 562 -0.79 3.96 2.21
N ASP A 563 0.49 4.17 2.51
CA ASP A 563 1.00 5.43 3.04
C ASP A 563 2.15 5.95 2.16
N PRO A 564 2.55 7.23 2.28
CA PRO A 564 3.62 7.78 1.46
C PRO A 564 4.89 6.94 1.61
N GLY A 565 5.39 6.40 0.49
CA GLY A 565 6.56 5.54 0.46
C GLY A 565 6.36 4.11 0.94
N VAL A 566 5.25 3.73 1.59
CA VAL A 566 5.10 2.39 2.19
C VAL A 566 3.73 1.76 1.99
N ILE A 567 3.65 0.45 2.20
CA ILE A 567 2.41 -0.24 2.56
C ILE A 567 2.43 -0.45 4.08
N GLU A 568 1.42 0.05 4.78
CA GLU A 568 1.22 -0.11 6.21
C GLU A 568 0.29 -1.31 6.47
N VAL A 569 0.66 -2.17 7.43
CA VAL A 569 -0.18 -3.28 7.88
C VAL A 569 -0.59 -3.04 9.33
N ASN A 570 -1.86 -2.75 9.55
CA ASN A 570 -2.43 -2.59 10.88
C ASN A 570 -2.82 -3.98 11.41
N MET A 571 -2.04 -4.52 12.33
CA MET A 571 -2.25 -5.85 12.90
C MET A 571 -3.37 -5.85 13.93
N HIS A 572 -4.06 -6.99 14.04
CA HIS A 572 -5.02 -7.20 15.12
C HIS A 572 -4.29 -7.32 16.46
N PRO A 573 -4.90 -6.91 17.58
CA PRO A 573 -4.19 -6.91 18.85
C PRO A 573 -3.91 -8.31 19.40
N THR A 574 -2.84 -8.42 20.20
CA THR A 574 -2.38 -9.62 20.92
C THR A 574 -2.44 -9.39 22.42
N ALA A 575 -2.55 -10.50 23.18
CA ALA A 575 -2.61 -10.46 24.64
C ALA A 575 -1.35 -11.03 25.31
N THR A 576 -0.48 -11.72 24.57
CA THR A 576 0.72 -12.36 25.09
C THR A 576 1.93 -12.12 24.19
N TRP A 577 3.12 -12.23 24.77
CA TRP A 577 4.39 -12.17 24.07
C TRP A 577 4.47 -13.22 22.95
N ASP A 578 4.04 -14.46 23.21
CA ASP A 578 4.08 -15.54 22.22
C ASP A 578 3.19 -15.26 21.01
N GLU A 579 1.99 -14.70 21.24
CA GLU A 579 1.12 -14.26 20.16
C GLU A 579 1.76 -13.13 19.35
N MET A 580 2.38 -12.16 20.02
CA MET A 580 3.07 -11.04 19.36
C MET A 580 4.20 -11.54 18.47
N VAL A 581 5.10 -12.38 19.00
CA VAL A 581 6.22 -12.97 18.23
C VAL A 581 5.68 -13.73 17.03
N LYS A 582 4.69 -14.62 17.23
CA LYS A 582 4.09 -15.40 16.15
C LYS A 582 3.51 -14.51 15.06
N GLN A 583 2.75 -13.48 15.44
CA GLN A 583 2.14 -12.55 14.48
C GLN A 583 3.19 -11.76 13.70
N THR A 584 4.17 -11.18 14.39
CA THR A 584 5.24 -10.40 13.75
C THR A 584 6.05 -11.27 12.80
N THR A 585 6.52 -12.44 13.24
CA THR A 585 7.31 -13.33 12.36
C THR A 585 6.51 -13.78 11.14
N THR A 586 5.26 -14.20 11.32
CA THR A 586 4.39 -14.62 10.20
C THR A 586 4.16 -13.48 9.21
N LEU A 587 3.95 -12.25 9.69
CA LEU A 587 3.76 -11.09 8.83
C LEU A 587 5.01 -10.81 7.99
N TYR A 588 6.20 -10.80 8.59
CA TYR A 588 7.44 -10.54 7.87
C TYR A 588 7.77 -11.66 6.87
N GLU A 589 7.44 -12.92 7.20
CA GLU A 589 7.56 -14.04 6.26
C GLU A 589 6.66 -13.86 5.05
N GLU A 590 5.37 -13.52 5.24
CA GLU A 590 4.42 -13.34 4.15
C GLU A 590 4.67 -12.05 3.34
N ALA A 591 5.14 -10.97 3.98
CA ALA A 591 5.48 -9.72 3.30
C ALA A 591 6.76 -9.80 2.47
N ARG A 592 7.63 -10.76 2.76
CA ARG A 592 8.85 -11.02 1.98
C ARG A 592 8.59 -11.79 0.68
N GLN A 593 7.50 -12.56 0.62
CA GLN A 593 7.10 -13.32 -0.57
C GLN A 593 6.38 -12.44 -1.59
#